data_AF-A0A9N8DYH0-F1
#
_entry.id   AF-A0A9N8DYH0-F1
#
_cell.length_a   1.000
_cell.length_b   1.000
_cell.length_c   1.000
_cell.angle_alpha   90.00
_cell.angle_beta   90.00
_cell.angle_gamma   90.00
#
_symmetry.space_group_name_H-M   'P 1'
#
loop_
_entity.id
_entity.type
_entity.pdbx_description
1 polymer ?
#
loop_
_entity_poly.entity_id
_entity_poly.type
_entity_poly.pdbx_seq_one_letter_code
_entity_poly.pdbx_strand_id
1 'polypeptide(L)'
;MSRYLLLSIGASILLLKVADAVGEARLMLDDLSQYFEGKDYSSNRYERLLRCFNKWNDTDLIVAQDASFAAYYDVWLAGGISYEDPWGNVDIYYESDQNKTAILGSGFRTYEVQQRCNYASNVAYYSAALRVCDYQDWFISLEEQAALMKTAVGITSASSWFHGSLTRTGIRYDVMGVGILANNAYQILIKSVNTSSSVFLTASDLDISSSNNIVEIVDDFVYLPLRQPPAQWDTYLSDRLANRVSRQYEQTVMAILAFACSVSLSIDICECLVSETLAPVALDDRELEFFREQYMPALKVVVEQEGLPLPARQGIPLFFKTFGTTVALLWSVVFVEIGLDIPELYGPTWNLTLLGQFSSPVVDFIVSELTDVPETDRLKELYPGASFCRRDSPHALWHELSAEAIFETYVVMDEINRVLTKRKEGGKQGLMETLQSAFNSIRGAGRH
;
A
#
# COMPACT_ATOMS: atom_id res chain seq x y z
N MET A 1 -25.97 19.47 -50.35
CA MET A 1 -24.93 19.77 -49.34
C MET A 1 -25.41 19.19 -48.02
N SER A 2 -24.61 18.28 -47.46
CA SER A 2 -25.09 17.02 -46.91
C SER A 2 -25.14 16.98 -45.38
N ARG A 3 -26.14 16.29 -44.80
CA ARG A 3 -26.24 15.94 -43.35
C ARG A 3 -24.96 15.28 -42.80
N TYR A 4 -24.11 14.73 -43.67
CA TYR A 4 -22.80 14.19 -43.31
C TYR A 4 -21.77 15.25 -42.86
N LEU A 5 -21.89 16.51 -43.33
CA LEU A 5 -20.96 17.58 -42.94
C LEU A 5 -21.26 18.12 -41.51
N LEU A 6 -22.53 18.11 -41.10
CA LEU A 6 -22.94 18.50 -39.74
C LEU A 6 -22.59 17.42 -38.70
N LEU A 7 -22.65 16.14 -39.07
CA LEU A 7 -22.21 15.04 -38.22
C LEU A 7 -20.67 14.99 -38.07
N SER A 8 -19.90 15.31 -39.12
CA SER A 8 -18.44 15.36 -39.01
C SER A 8 -17.96 16.55 -38.19
N ILE A 9 -18.59 17.73 -38.31
CA ILE A 9 -18.25 18.92 -37.51
C ILE A 9 -18.67 18.71 -36.04
N GLY A 10 -19.84 18.10 -35.78
CA GLY A 10 -20.28 17.77 -34.42
C GLY A 10 -19.38 16.74 -33.73
N ALA A 11 -18.94 15.70 -34.45
CA ALA A 11 -17.98 14.71 -33.92
C ALA A 11 -16.60 15.34 -33.68
N SER A 12 -16.12 16.23 -34.55
CA SER A 12 -14.86 16.94 -34.35
C SER A 12 -14.90 17.92 -33.17
N ILE A 13 -16.03 18.59 -32.91
CA ILE A 13 -16.18 19.49 -31.74
C ILE A 13 -16.29 18.70 -30.43
N LEU A 14 -16.90 17.51 -30.44
CA LEU A 14 -16.94 16.63 -29.27
C LEU A 14 -15.56 16.00 -28.99
N LEU A 15 -14.82 15.61 -30.04
CA LEU A 15 -13.44 15.12 -29.93
C LEU A 15 -12.44 16.21 -29.52
N LEU A 16 -12.67 17.47 -29.90
CA LEU A 16 -11.84 18.62 -29.49
C LEU A 16 -12.08 19.06 -28.04
N LYS A 17 -13.26 18.80 -27.44
CA LYS A 17 -13.50 19.09 -26.01
C LYS A 17 -12.95 18.03 -25.06
N VAL A 18 -12.76 16.80 -25.52
CA VAL A 18 -12.18 15.71 -24.71
C VAL A 18 -10.64 15.76 -24.75
N ALA A 19 -10.04 16.44 -25.73
CA ALA A 19 -8.59 16.51 -25.90
C ALA A 19 -7.89 17.62 -25.09
N ASP A 20 -8.61 18.60 -24.55
CA ASP A 20 -8.02 19.77 -23.85
C ASP A 20 -8.48 19.96 -22.39
N ALA A 21 -9.33 19.08 -21.86
CA ALA A 21 -9.69 19.14 -20.44
C ALA A 21 -8.55 18.51 -19.62
N VAL A 22 -7.71 19.35 -19.03
CA VAL A 22 -6.75 18.92 -18.01
C VAL A 22 -7.54 18.28 -16.86
N GLY A 23 -7.30 17.00 -16.60
CA GLY A 23 -7.98 16.25 -15.53
C GLY A 23 -7.69 16.81 -14.14
N GLU A 24 -8.63 16.66 -13.20
CA GLU A 24 -8.50 17.18 -11.83
C GLU A 24 -7.30 16.60 -11.08
N ALA A 25 -6.89 15.36 -11.37
CA ALA A 25 -5.67 14.79 -10.80
C ALA A 25 -4.42 15.55 -11.28
N ARG A 26 -4.39 15.98 -12.54
CA ARG A 26 -3.30 16.82 -13.06
C ARG A 26 -3.32 18.20 -12.43
N LEU A 27 -4.49 18.82 -12.32
CA LEU A 27 -4.63 20.13 -11.70
C LEU A 27 -4.17 20.14 -10.25
N MET A 28 -4.54 19.12 -9.46
CA MET A 28 -4.05 18.95 -8.09
C MET A 28 -2.52 18.89 -8.02
N LEU A 29 -1.88 18.11 -8.90
CA LEU A 29 -0.43 18.00 -8.94
C LEU A 29 0.24 19.34 -9.32
N ASP A 30 -0.34 20.05 -10.29
CA ASP A 30 0.12 21.39 -10.70
C ASP A 30 -0.04 22.40 -9.56
N ASP A 31 -1.15 22.37 -8.82
CA ASP A 31 -1.39 23.26 -7.68
C ASP A 31 -0.38 23.03 -6.55
N LEU A 32 -0.07 21.76 -6.22
CA LEU A 32 0.97 21.44 -5.24
C LEU A 32 2.34 21.92 -5.70
N SER A 33 2.68 21.69 -6.97
CA SER A 33 3.94 22.10 -7.55
C SER A 33 4.07 23.62 -7.59
N GLN A 34 3.00 24.32 -7.93
CA GLN A 34 2.98 25.78 -7.93
C GLN A 34 3.11 26.35 -6.52
N TYR A 35 2.47 25.74 -5.52
CA TYR A 35 2.54 26.17 -4.12
C TYR A 35 3.96 25.99 -3.54
N PHE A 36 4.57 24.80 -3.70
CA PHE A 36 5.85 24.49 -3.08
C PHE A 36 7.06 24.94 -3.90
N GLU A 37 6.96 24.96 -5.23
CA GLU A 37 8.11 25.12 -6.13
C GLU A 37 7.95 26.29 -7.11
N GLY A 38 6.76 26.90 -7.19
CA GLY A 38 6.51 28.05 -8.06
C GLY A 38 6.47 27.72 -9.56
N LYS A 39 6.23 26.45 -9.92
CA LYS A 39 6.17 25.95 -11.31
C LYS A 39 5.17 24.81 -11.44
N ASP A 40 4.75 24.52 -12.67
CA ASP A 40 3.88 23.37 -12.99
C ASP A 40 4.55 22.02 -12.68
N TYR A 41 3.73 21.00 -12.42
CA TYR A 41 4.20 19.65 -12.19
C TYR A 41 4.86 19.09 -13.45
N SER A 42 5.95 18.34 -13.29
CA SER A 42 6.71 17.78 -14.42
C SER A 42 5.81 17.00 -15.38
N SER A 43 5.65 17.49 -16.62
CA SER A 43 4.85 16.82 -17.65
C SER A 43 5.39 15.42 -17.95
N ASN A 44 6.72 15.26 -17.97
CA ASN A 44 7.34 13.94 -18.18
C ASN A 44 6.95 12.94 -17.07
N ARG A 45 6.92 13.40 -15.82
CA ARG A 45 6.53 12.54 -14.68
C ARG A 45 5.05 12.18 -14.73
N TYR A 46 4.20 13.13 -15.06
CA TYR A 46 2.77 12.88 -15.25
C TYR A 46 2.50 11.93 -16.43
N GLU A 47 3.19 12.09 -17.56
CA GLU A 47 3.10 11.15 -18.69
C GLU A 47 3.58 9.73 -18.32
N ARG A 48 4.61 9.60 -17.47
CA ARG A 48 5.02 8.29 -16.92
C ARG A 48 3.87 7.68 -16.11
N LEU A 49 3.20 8.47 -15.27
CA LEU A 49 2.03 8.00 -14.50
C LEU A 49 0.89 7.55 -15.42
N LEU A 50 0.55 8.34 -16.44
CA LEU A 50 -0.50 7.96 -17.40
C LEU A 50 -0.17 6.67 -18.15
N ARG A 51 1.10 6.44 -18.51
CA ARG A 51 1.55 5.17 -19.10
C ARG A 51 1.44 4.01 -18.12
N CYS A 52 1.77 4.23 -16.85
CA CYS A 52 1.63 3.22 -15.81
C CYS A 52 0.16 2.87 -15.56
N PHE A 53 -0.74 3.87 -15.48
CA PHE A 53 -2.17 3.65 -15.27
C PHE A 53 -2.78 2.84 -16.42
N ASN A 54 -2.36 3.12 -17.67
CA ASN A 54 -2.82 2.40 -18.84
C ASN A 54 -2.08 1.07 -19.11
N LYS A 55 -1.07 0.68 -18.32
CA LYS A 55 -0.19 -0.47 -18.62
C LYS A 55 -0.97 -1.78 -18.81
N TRP A 56 -2.05 -1.96 -18.06
CA TRP A 56 -2.90 -3.17 -18.10
C TRP A 56 -4.27 -2.92 -18.74
N ASN A 57 -4.35 -1.99 -19.72
CA ASN A 57 -5.59 -1.60 -20.41
C ASN A 57 -6.68 -1.04 -19.48
N ASP A 58 -6.27 -0.44 -18.37
CA ASP A 58 -7.17 0.18 -17.41
C ASP A 58 -7.29 1.68 -17.66
N THR A 59 -8.17 2.03 -18.60
CA THR A 59 -8.44 3.42 -18.94
C THR A 59 -9.25 4.15 -17.87
N ASP A 60 -9.92 3.41 -16.99
CA ASP A 60 -10.83 3.97 -16.00
C ASP A 60 -10.07 4.48 -14.76
N LEU A 61 -8.83 4.01 -14.53
CA LEU A 61 -8.05 4.41 -13.37
C LEU A 61 -7.78 5.92 -13.34
N ILE A 62 -7.37 6.53 -14.45
CA ILE A 62 -7.17 7.98 -14.49
C ILE A 62 -8.49 8.73 -14.29
N VAL A 63 -9.59 8.22 -14.85
CA VAL A 63 -10.93 8.80 -14.68
C VAL A 63 -11.36 8.74 -13.22
N ALA A 64 -11.04 7.66 -12.50
CA ALA A 64 -11.30 7.51 -11.08
C ALA A 64 -10.48 8.48 -10.23
N GLN A 65 -9.21 8.70 -10.58
CA GLN A 65 -8.38 9.70 -9.91
C GLN A 65 -8.90 11.12 -10.15
N ASP A 66 -9.27 11.46 -11.39
CA ASP A 66 -9.89 12.75 -11.71
C ASP A 66 -11.21 12.93 -10.95
N ALA A 67 -12.07 11.90 -10.90
CA ALA A 67 -13.31 11.94 -10.12
C ALA A 67 -13.06 12.11 -8.62
N SER A 68 -12.00 11.49 -8.07
CA SER A 68 -11.62 11.66 -6.67
C SER A 68 -11.21 13.10 -6.37
N PHE A 69 -10.32 13.71 -7.16
CA PHE A 69 -9.90 15.09 -6.90
C PHE A 69 -10.99 16.12 -7.23
N ALA A 70 -11.85 15.85 -8.21
CA ALA A 70 -13.06 16.65 -8.45
C ALA A 70 -13.98 16.66 -7.23
N ALA A 71 -14.28 15.47 -6.71
CA ALA A 71 -15.15 15.33 -5.55
C ALA A 71 -14.56 15.99 -4.30
N TYR A 72 -13.23 15.99 -4.14
CA TYR A 72 -12.55 16.67 -3.03
C TYR A 72 -12.82 18.18 -3.08
N TYR A 73 -12.67 18.78 -4.27
CA TYR A 73 -12.95 20.19 -4.49
C TYR A 73 -14.43 20.54 -4.28
N ASP A 74 -15.34 19.70 -4.76
CA ASP A 74 -16.79 19.88 -4.57
C ASP A 74 -17.19 19.83 -3.08
N VAL A 75 -16.59 18.91 -2.32
CA VAL A 75 -16.81 18.78 -0.87
C VAL A 75 -16.24 19.98 -0.11
N TRP A 76 -15.09 20.52 -0.52
CA TRP A 76 -14.58 21.77 0.03
C TRP A 76 -15.54 22.94 -0.21
N LEU A 77 -16.05 23.10 -1.45
CA LEU A 77 -17.04 24.14 -1.78
C LEU A 77 -18.33 24.02 -0.96
N ALA A 78 -18.74 22.79 -0.63
CA ALA A 78 -19.90 22.51 0.20
C ALA A 78 -19.66 22.73 1.71
N GLY A 79 -18.41 22.95 2.14
CA GLY A 79 -18.02 23.07 3.54
C GLY A 79 -17.94 21.74 4.30
N GLY A 80 -17.85 20.62 3.58
CA GLY A 80 -17.85 19.27 4.14
C GLY A 80 -18.77 18.31 3.39
N ILE A 81 -18.86 17.08 3.89
CA ILE A 81 -19.65 16.01 3.27
C ILE A 81 -21.10 16.06 3.76
N SER A 82 -21.29 16.31 5.05
CA SER A 82 -22.59 16.56 5.68
C SER A 82 -22.43 17.51 6.86
N TYR A 83 -23.53 17.83 7.54
CA TYR A 83 -23.48 18.61 8.78
C TYR A 83 -22.69 17.90 9.90
N GLU A 84 -22.75 16.57 9.93
CA GLU A 84 -22.05 15.71 10.90
C GLU A 84 -20.62 15.35 10.48
N ASP A 85 -20.25 15.66 9.23
CA ASP A 85 -18.90 15.47 8.70
C ASP A 85 -18.42 16.75 7.97
N PRO A 86 -18.28 17.87 8.71
CA PRO A 86 -17.83 19.14 8.15
C PRO A 86 -16.34 19.10 7.78
N TRP A 87 -15.92 20.07 6.98
CA TRP A 87 -14.50 20.30 6.70
C TRP A 87 -13.73 20.69 7.98
N GLY A 88 -12.57 20.09 8.22
CA GLY A 88 -11.74 20.38 9.40
C GLY A 88 -12.26 19.78 10.72
N ASN A 89 -13.10 18.73 10.67
CA ASN A 89 -13.79 18.21 11.85
C ASN A 89 -12.90 17.39 12.81
N VAL A 90 -11.74 16.94 12.36
CA VAL A 90 -10.90 16.03 13.14
C VAL A 90 -9.54 16.65 13.43
N ASP A 91 -9.17 16.68 14.71
CA ASP A 91 -7.89 17.19 15.18
C ASP A 91 -7.13 16.05 15.87
N ILE A 92 -6.23 15.39 15.15
CA ILE A 92 -5.52 14.19 15.62
C ILE A 92 -4.02 14.20 15.35
N TYR A 93 -3.46 15.28 14.80
CA TYR A 93 -2.07 15.31 14.31
C TYR A 93 -1.39 16.66 14.54
N TYR A 94 -0.06 16.61 14.56
CA TYR A 94 0.77 17.77 14.89
C TYR A 94 0.61 18.94 13.91
N GLU A 95 0.45 18.69 12.61
CA GLU A 95 0.21 19.78 11.64
C GLU A 95 -1.12 20.52 11.89
N SER A 96 -2.14 19.79 12.36
CA SER A 96 -3.45 20.38 12.69
C SER A 96 -3.34 21.28 13.92
N ASP A 97 -2.64 20.82 14.96
CA ASP A 97 -2.35 21.61 16.17
C ASP A 97 -1.60 22.92 15.87
N GLN A 98 -0.80 22.93 14.80
CA GLN A 98 -0.03 24.09 14.37
C GLN A 98 -0.77 25.03 13.41
N ASN A 99 -2.04 24.73 13.09
CA ASN A 99 -2.86 25.50 12.15
C ASN A 99 -2.14 25.71 10.81
N LYS A 100 -1.48 24.66 10.30
CA LYS A 100 -0.67 24.68 9.07
C LYS A 100 -1.51 24.55 7.80
N THR A 101 -2.66 25.24 7.75
CA THR A 101 -3.53 25.27 6.59
C THR A 101 -2.84 25.95 5.39
N ALA A 102 -3.20 25.53 4.18
CA ALA A 102 -2.76 26.14 2.94
C ALA A 102 -3.94 26.40 2.01
N ILE A 103 -3.84 27.46 1.20
CA ILE A 103 -4.74 27.68 0.07
C ILE A 103 -3.99 27.29 -1.19
N LEU A 104 -4.47 26.26 -1.87
CA LEU A 104 -3.97 25.77 -3.15
C LEU A 104 -4.85 26.26 -4.29
N GLY A 105 -4.37 26.11 -5.52
CA GLY A 105 -5.07 26.55 -6.71
C GLY A 105 -4.77 27.99 -7.12
N SER A 106 -5.42 28.43 -8.20
CA SER A 106 -5.26 29.79 -8.72
C SER A 106 -6.56 30.35 -9.31
N GLY A 107 -6.67 31.69 -9.31
CA GLY A 107 -7.81 32.40 -9.88
C GLY A 107 -9.12 32.04 -9.17
N PHE A 108 -10.07 31.47 -9.91
CA PHE A 108 -11.40 31.11 -9.41
C PHE A 108 -11.46 29.70 -8.81
N ARG A 109 -10.42 28.89 -8.99
CA ARG A 109 -10.32 27.54 -8.44
C ARG A 109 -9.21 27.53 -7.40
N THR A 110 -9.56 27.96 -6.19
CA THR A 110 -8.71 27.81 -4.99
C THR A 110 -9.42 26.92 -4.00
N TYR A 111 -8.70 26.19 -3.17
CA TYR A 111 -9.28 25.40 -2.08
C TYR A 111 -8.35 25.36 -0.87
N GLU A 112 -8.91 25.11 0.31
CA GLU A 112 -8.14 24.94 1.53
C GLU A 112 -7.64 23.50 1.65
N VAL A 113 -6.44 23.32 2.22
CA VAL A 113 -5.90 22.04 2.66
C VAL A 113 -5.51 22.18 4.11
N GLN A 114 -5.99 21.27 4.96
CA GLN A 114 -5.78 21.33 6.40
C GLN A 114 -4.33 21.05 6.81
N GLN A 115 -3.69 20.06 6.19
CA GLN A 115 -2.32 19.66 6.50
C GLN A 115 -1.47 19.63 5.23
N ARG A 116 -0.89 20.78 4.88
CA ARG A 116 -0.24 20.97 3.57
C ARG A 116 0.85 19.96 3.27
N CYS A 117 1.63 19.53 4.26
CA CYS A 117 2.75 18.63 4.02
C CYS A 117 2.32 17.18 4.02
N ASN A 118 1.41 16.77 4.90
CA ASN A 118 0.78 15.45 4.84
C ASN A 118 -0.05 15.26 3.56
N TYR A 119 -0.75 16.29 3.09
CA TYR A 119 -1.45 16.28 1.81
C TYR A 119 -0.48 16.07 0.63
N ALA A 120 0.60 16.86 0.57
CA ALA A 120 1.55 16.79 -0.54
C ALA A 120 2.33 15.47 -0.58
N SER A 121 2.75 14.97 0.59
CA SER A 121 3.60 13.79 0.69
C SER A 121 2.93 12.50 0.26
N ASN A 122 1.60 12.47 0.20
CA ASN A 122 0.86 11.34 -0.35
C ASN A 122 1.13 11.06 -1.84
N VAL A 123 1.61 12.04 -2.59
CA VAL A 123 2.09 11.83 -3.96
C VAL A 123 3.30 10.88 -4.02
N ALA A 124 3.97 10.60 -2.89
CA ALA A 124 4.98 9.55 -2.82
C ALA A 124 4.44 8.17 -3.23
N TYR A 125 3.17 7.85 -2.94
CA TYR A 125 2.55 6.59 -3.33
C TYR A 125 2.37 6.44 -4.85
N TYR A 126 2.26 7.54 -5.61
CA TYR A 126 2.38 7.47 -7.08
C TYR A 126 3.78 7.01 -7.53
N SER A 127 4.82 7.30 -6.76
CA SER A 127 6.17 6.76 -7.03
C SER A 127 6.21 5.26 -6.77
N ALA A 128 5.56 4.77 -5.71
CA ALA A 128 5.40 3.34 -5.47
C ALA A 128 4.64 2.66 -6.64
N ALA A 129 3.58 3.29 -7.15
CA ALA A 129 2.85 2.80 -8.32
C ALA A 129 3.75 2.69 -9.56
N LEU A 130 4.58 3.72 -9.84
CA LEU A 130 5.58 3.67 -10.93
C LEU A 130 6.57 2.52 -10.73
N ARG A 131 7.07 2.30 -9.51
CA ARG A 131 7.98 1.18 -9.22
C ARG A 131 7.31 -0.18 -9.47
N VAL A 132 6.03 -0.36 -9.12
CA VAL A 132 5.27 -1.57 -9.46
C VAL A 132 5.19 -1.77 -10.99
N CYS A 133 4.94 -0.70 -11.74
CA CYS A 133 4.92 -0.72 -13.19
C CYS A 133 6.30 -1.01 -13.82
N ASP A 134 7.38 -0.51 -13.22
CA ASP A 134 8.73 -0.62 -13.80
C ASP A 134 9.40 -1.96 -13.45
N TYR A 135 9.04 -2.59 -12.32
CA TYR A 135 9.56 -3.90 -11.92
C TYR A 135 9.05 -5.02 -12.86
N GLN A 136 9.98 -5.85 -13.36
CA GLN A 136 9.69 -6.87 -14.37
C GLN A 136 9.73 -8.31 -13.84
N ASP A 137 10.35 -8.53 -12.68
CA ASP A 137 10.68 -9.88 -12.18
C ASP A 137 9.60 -10.47 -11.25
N TRP A 138 8.36 -10.02 -11.42
CA TRP A 138 7.18 -10.50 -10.68
C TRP A 138 6.90 -11.98 -10.97
N PHE A 139 6.56 -12.73 -9.93
CA PHE A 139 6.06 -14.11 -10.02
C PHE A 139 4.53 -14.19 -9.94
N ILE A 140 3.88 -13.22 -9.28
CA ILE A 140 2.43 -13.00 -9.28
C ILE A 140 1.85 -12.68 -10.67
N SER A 141 0.53 -12.85 -10.81
CA SER A 141 -0.17 -12.65 -12.09
C SER A 141 -0.23 -11.17 -12.49
N LEU A 142 -0.53 -10.89 -13.77
CA LEU A 142 -0.67 -9.52 -14.26
C LEU A 142 -1.81 -8.77 -13.56
N GLU A 143 -2.90 -9.48 -13.23
CA GLU A 143 -4.04 -8.92 -12.51
C GLU A 143 -3.65 -8.51 -11.09
N GLU A 144 -2.80 -9.30 -10.42
CA GLU A 144 -2.29 -8.97 -9.09
C GLU A 144 -1.32 -7.79 -9.15
N GLN A 145 -0.43 -7.74 -10.15
CA GLN A 145 0.45 -6.59 -10.37
C GLN A 145 -0.38 -5.30 -10.61
N ALA A 146 -1.44 -5.39 -11.41
CA ALA A 146 -2.37 -4.29 -11.63
C ALA A 146 -3.05 -3.86 -10.31
N ALA A 147 -3.48 -4.81 -9.49
CA ALA A 147 -4.08 -4.53 -8.18
C ALA A 147 -3.10 -3.83 -7.21
N LEU A 148 -1.83 -4.23 -7.18
CA LEU A 148 -0.80 -3.54 -6.38
C LEU A 148 -0.63 -2.08 -6.81
N MET A 149 -0.50 -1.84 -8.12
CA MET A 149 -0.39 -0.49 -8.68
C MET A 149 -1.62 0.35 -8.36
N LYS A 150 -2.82 -0.20 -8.62
CA LYS A 150 -4.10 0.45 -8.32
C LYS A 150 -4.21 0.83 -6.85
N THR A 151 -3.76 -0.02 -5.94
CA THR A 151 -3.81 0.26 -4.50
C THR A 151 -2.92 1.44 -4.14
N ALA A 152 -1.69 1.50 -4.65
CA ALA A 152 -0.78 2.64 -4.48
C ALA A 152 -1.37 3.95 -5.06
N VAL A 153 -2.07 3.86 -6.19
CA VAL A 153 -2.79 5.00 -6.78
C VAL A 153 -3.99 5.42 -5.91
N GLY A 154 -4.78 4.47 -5.44
CA GLY A 154 -5.95 4.72 -4.59
C GLY A 154 -5.61 5.33 -3.24
N ILE A 155 -4.55 4.85 -2.56
CA ILE A 155 -4.11 5.44 -1.29
C ILE A 155 -3.62 6.88 -1.49
N THR A 156 -2.99 7.20 -2.62
CA THR A 156 -2.57 8.57 -2.94
C THR A 156 -3.76 9.53 -2.84
N SER A 157 -4.87 9.19 -3.51
CA SER A 157 -6.08 10.00 -3.47
C SER A 157 -6.80 9.94 -2.11
N ALA A 158 -6.88 8.77 -1.48
CA ALA A 158 -7.59 8.58 -0.22
C ALA A 158 -6.94 9.31 0.95
N SER A 159 -5.62 9.21 1.06
CA SER A 159 -4.86 9.86 2.11
C SER A 159 -4.72 11.37 1.89
N SER A 160 -4.55 11.81 0.64
CA SER A 160 -4.66 13.24 0.30
C SER A 160 -6.03 13.78 0.68
N TRP A 161 -7.11 13.03 0.45
CA TRP A 161 -8.44 13.44 0.86
C TRP A 161 -8.51 13.63 2.38
N PHE A 162 -7.99 12.68 3.14
CA PHE A 162 -7.98 12.78 4.58
C PHE A 162 -7.21 13.99 5.07
N HIS A 163 -5.90 14.08 4.81
CA HIS A 163 -5.06 15.17 5.30
C HIS A 163 -5.45 16.53 4.72
N GLY A 164 -6.08 16.52 3.55
CA GLY A 164 -6.63 17.71 2.93
C GLY A 164 -7.88 18.24 3.61
N SER A 165 -8.80 17.35 4.02
CA SER A 165 -10.14 17.73 4.49
C SER A 165 -10.36 17.60 6.00
N LEU A 166 -9.62 16.70 6.65
CA LEU A 166 -9.84 16.22 8.02
C LEU A 166 -11.31 15.87 8.31
N THR A 167 -11.98 15.29 7.32
CA THR A 167 -13.32 14.70 7.46
C THR A 167 -13.22 13.28 7.99
N ARG A 168 -14.25 12.81 8.70
CA ARG A 168 -14.38 11.42 9.15
C ARG A 168 -14.38 10.45 7.97
N THR A 169 -15.09 10.79 6.91
CA THR A 169 -15.09 9.99 5.68
C THR A 169 -13.69 9.92 5.06
N GLY A 170 -12.94 11.02 5.08
CA GLY A 170 -11.53 11.06 4.68
C GLY A 170 -10.68 10.06 5.45
N ILE A 171 -10.73 10.09 6.79
CA ILE A 171 -10.03 9.11 7.65
C ILE A 171 -10.38 7.69 7.27
N ARG A 172 -11.67 7.40 7.10
CA ARG A 172 -12.12 6.05 6.74
C ARG A 172 -11.53 5.62 5.40
N TYR A 173 -11.48 6.53 4.43
CA TYR A 173 -10.96 6.25 3.10
C TYR A 173 -9.46 5.97 3.14
N ASP A 174 -8.70 6.79 3.86
CA ASP A 174 -7.26 6.62 4.09
C ASP A 174 -6.93 5.30 4.80
N VAL A 175 -7.48 5.08 6.00
CA VAL A 175 -7.22 3.88 6.81
C VAL A 175 -7.60 2.59 6.06
N MET A 176 -8.69 2.62 5.28
CA MET A 176 -9.06 1.48 4.43
C MET A 176 -8.01 1.21 3.35
N GLY A 177 -7.48 2.25 2.71
CA GLY A 177 -6.40 2.11 1.73
C GLY A 177 -5.14 1.49 2.33
N VAL A 178 -4.73 1.94 3.52
CA VAL A 178 -3.59 1.37 4.28
C VAL A 178 -3.83 -0.11 4.61
N GLY A 179 -5.03 -0.45 5.08
CA GLY A 179 -5.41 -1.85 5.35
C GLY A 179 -5.35 -2.73 4.10
N ILE A 180 -5.81 -2.23 2.95
CA ILE A 180 -5.73 -2.95 1.67
C ILE A 180 -4.27 -3.15 1.23
N LEU A 181 -3.40 -2.14 1.40
CA LEU A 181 -1.98 -2.25 1.08
C LEU A 181 -1.32 -3.43 1.82
N ALA A 182 -1.50 -3.48 3.14
CA ALA A 182 -0.95 -4.55 3.97
C ALA A 182 -1.60 -5.91 3.66
N ASN A 183 -2.92 -5.95 3.48
CA ASN A 183 -3.62 -7.16 3.11
C ASN A 183 -3.10 -7.73 1.77
N ASN A 184 -2.84 -6.89 0.77
CA ASN A 184 -2.31 -7.35 -0.51
C ASN A 184 -0.93 -8.00 -0.36
N ALA A 185 -0.05 -7.42 0.46
CA ALA A 185 1.26 -8.02 0.75
C ALA A 185 1.10 -9.38 1.41
N TYR A 186 0.21 -9.47 2.40
CA TYR A 186 -0.06 -10.70 3.12
C TYR A 186 -0.64 -11.78 2.22
N GLN A 187 -1.63 -11.46 1.39
CA GLN A 187 -2.25 -12.41 0.46
C GLN A 187 -1.24 -12.93 -0.59
N ILE A 188 -0.32 -12.08 -1.08
CA ILE A 188 0.78 -12.51 -1.95
C ILE A 188 1.69 -13.51 -1.22
N LEU A 189 2.09 -13.17 0.00
CA LEU A 189 2.98 -14.00 0.82
C LEU A 189 2.40 -15.41 1.04
N ILE A 190 1.12 -15.50 1.40
CA ILE A 190 0.48 -16.78 1.75
C ILE A 190 -0.08 -17.54 0.54
N LYS A 191 -0.05 -16.97 -0.67
CA LYS A 191 -0.72 -17.53 -1.85
C LYS A 191 -0.34 -18.99 -2.15
N SER A 192 0.91 -19.36 -1.91
CA SER A 192 1.40 -20.72 -2.14
C SER A 192 1.00 -21.71 -1.04
N VAL A 193 0.53 -21.25 0.12
CA VAL A 193 0.19 -22.07 1.29
C VAL A 193 -1.15 -22.76 1.08
N ASN A 194 -1.24 -24.07 1.38
CA ASN A 194 -2.49 -24.81 1.28
C ASN A 194 -3.06 -25.06 2.68
N THR A 195 -3.96 -24.18 3.12
CA THR A 195 -4.61 -24.30 4.44
C THR A 195 -6.09 -23.97 4.37
N SER A 196 -6.86 -24.53 5.29
CA SER A 196 -8.28 -24.21 5.50
C SER A 196 -8.51 -23.32 6.73
N SER A 197 -7.43 -22.88 7.40
CA SER A 197 -7.53 -22.00 8.57
C SER A 197 -7.97 -20.61 8.14
N SER A 198 -9.21 -20.22 8.45
CA SER A 198 -9.71 -18.87 8.17
C SER A 198 -8.87 -17.81 8.87
N VAL A 199 -8.50 -18.04 10.13
CA VAL A 199 -7.64 -17.16 10.94
C VAL A 199 -6.33 -16.86 10.23
N PHE A 200 -5.69 -17.87 9.64
CA PHE A 200 -4.46 -17.66 8.88
C PHE A 200 -4.75 -16.96 7.55
N LEU A 201 -5.80 -17.34 6.81
CA LEU A 201 -6.09 -16.75 5.50
C LEU A 201 -6.46 -15.26 5.58
N THR A 202 -7.04 -14.81 6.69
CA THR A 202 -7.50 -13.42 6.86
C THR A 202 -6.62 -12.59 7.78
N ALA A 203 -5.79 -13.23 8.62
CA ALA A 203 -5.07 -12.58 9.73
C ALA A 203 -6.01 -11.68 10.57
N SER A 204 -7.23 -12.14 10.85
CA SER A 204 -8.26 -11.38 11.56
C SER A 204 -9.15 -12.27 12.42
N ASP A 205 -9.65 -11.72 13.53
CA ASP A 205 -10.68 -12.32 14.38
C ASP A 205 -12.10 -12.11 13.82
N LEU A 206 -12.22 -11.28 12.78
CA LEU A 206 -13.48 -11.01 12.10
C LEU A 206 -13.84 -12.17 11.16
N ASP A 207 -15.14 -12.47 11.07
CA ASP A 207 -15.70 -13.39 10.08
C ASP A 207 -15.67 -12.75 8.68
N ILE A 208 -14.46 -12.58 8.17
CA ILE A 208 -14.17 -12.07 6.85
C ILE A 208 -14.28 -13.23 5.87
N SER A 209 -15.02 -13.04 4.78
CA SER A 209 -15.16 -14.08 3.76
C SER A 209 -13.79 -14.50 3.23
N SER A 210 -13.48 -15.79 3.24
CA SER A 210 -12.21 -16.33 2.72
C SER A 210 -12.02 -16.13 1.21
N SER A 211 -13.04 -15.67 0.47
CA SER A 211 -12.98 -15.37 -0.96
C SER A 211 -12.51 -13.94 -1.25
N ASN A 212 -11.51 -13.45 -0.52
CA ASN A 212 -10.97 -12.10 -0.71
C ASN A 212 -10.04 -12.04 -1.90
N ASN A 213 -10.62 -12.03 -3.10
CA ASN A 213 -9.87 -11.71 -4.30
C ASN A 213 -9.34 -10.28 -4.19
N ILE A 214 -8.02 -10.12 -4.04
CA ILE A 214 -7.31 -8.83 -3.97
C ILE A 214 -7.80 -7.89 -5.08
N VAL A 215 -7.97 -8.42 -6.30
CA VAL A 215 -8.36 -7.63 -7.47
C VAL A 215 -9.72 -6.96 -7.26
N GLU A 216 -10.70 -7.70 -6.72
CA GLU A 216 -12.05 -7.16 -6.50
C GLU A 216 -12.08 -6.13 -5.37
N ILE A 217 -11.34 -6.37 -4.29
CA ILE A 217 -11.25 -5.45 -3.15
C ILE A 217 -10.65 -4.12 -3.62
N VAL A 218 -9.57 -4.20 -4.39
CA VAL A 218 -8.89 -3.02 -4.92
C VAL A 218 -9.76 -2.27 -5.92
N ASP A 219 -10.46 -2.98 -6.81
CA ASP A 219 -11.39 -2.34 -7.75
C ASP A 219 -12.54 -1.62 -7.00
N ASP A 220 -13.09 -2.23 -5.94
CA ASP A 220 -14.13 -1.60 -5.13
C ASP A 220 -13.64 -0.35 -4.40
N PHE A 221 -12.37 -0.32 -4.00
CA PHE A 221 -11.73 0.81 -3.33
C PHE A 221 -11.40 1.95 -4.30
N VAL A 222 -10.69 1.64 -5.38
CA VAL A 222 -10.09 2.64 -6.29
C VAL A 222 -11.14 3.29 -7.18
N TYR A 223 -12.16 2.54 -7.60
CA TYR A 223 -13.25 3.07 -8.42
C TYR A 223 -14.43 3.58 -7.59
N LEU A 224 -14.31 3.64 -6.25
CA LEU A 224 -15.34 4.23 -5.38
C LEU A 224 -15.80 5.61 -5.87
N PRO A 225 -14.91 6.55 -6.28
CA PRO A 225 -15.32 7.88 -6.75
C PRO A 225 -16.16 7.87 -8.03
N LEU A 226 -16.09 6.81 -8.84
CA LEU A 226 -16.91 6.66 -10.04
C LEU A 226 -18.29 6.05 -9.74
N ARG A 227 -18.40 5.30 -8.64
CA ARG A 227 -19.56 4.45 -8.34
C ARG A 227 -20.47 5.06 -7.30
N GLN A 228 -19.93 5.85 -6.38
CA GLN A 228 -20.67 6.39 -5.24
C GLN A 228 -20.41 7.90 -5.09
N PRO A 229 -21.41 8.71 -4.75
CA PRO A 229 -21.17 10.10 -4.35
C PRO A 229 -20.46 10.14 -2.98
N PRO A 230 -19.68 11.21 -2.67
CA PRO A 230 -18.93 11.31 -1.41
C PRO A 230 -19.76 11.07 -0.15
N ALA A 231 -21.02 11.51 -0.13
CA ALA A 231 -21.95 11.31 0.98
C ALA A 231 -22.24 9.84 1.32
N GLN A 232 -21.89 8.89 0.45
CA GLN A 232 -22.08 7.45 0.67
C GLN A 232 -20.77 6.69 0.91
N TRP A 233 -19.61 7.36 0.83
CA TRP A 233 -18.31 6.69 0.93
C TRP A 233 -18.08 6.08 2.32
N ASP A 234 -18.37 6.80 3.40
CA ASP A 234 -18.15 6.28 4.77
C ASP A 234 -18.97 5.00 5.01
N THR A 235 -20.25 4.98 4.61
CA THR A 235 -21.10 3.78 4.69
C THR A 235 -20.56 2.65 3.80
N TYR A 236 -20.17 2.94 2.56
CA TYR A 236 -19.64 1.92 1.66
C TYR A 236 -18.36 1.28 2.20
N LEU A 237 -17.41 2.11 2.64
CA LEU A 237 -16.15 1.66 3.22
C LEU A 237 -16.40 0.88 4.53
N SER A 238 -17.31 1.37 5.38
CA SER A 238 -17.57 0.77 6.69
C SER A 238 -18.36 -0.53 6.65
N ASP A 239 -19.30 -0.67 5.72
CA ASP A 239 -20.25 -1.79 5.72
C ASP A 239 -19.92 -2.83 4.64
N ARG A 240 -19.37 -2.41 3.50
CA ARG A 240 -19.05 -3.33 2.40
C ARG A 240 -17.59 -3.76 2.46
N LEU A 241 -16.68 -2.80 2.43
CA LEU A 241 -15.27 -3.10 2.21
C LEU A 241 -14.58 -3.60 3.49
N ALA A 242 -14.96 -3.06 4.64
CA ALA A 242 -14.49 -3.50 5.94
C ALA A 242 -14.73 -4.96 6.28
N ASN A 243 -15.79 -5.57 5.74
CA ASN A 243 -16.08 -6.99 5.96
C ASN A 243 -15.21 -7.91 5.08
N ARG A 244 -14.36 -7.32 4.23
CA ARG A 244 -13.47 -8.02 3.28
C ARG A 244 -11.98 -7.79 3.57
N VAL A 245 -11.63 -6.83 4.42
CA VAL A 245 -10.25 -6.45 4.68
C VAL A 245 -10.07 -6.29 6.18
N SER A 246 -9.03 -6.91 6.74
CA SER A 246 -8.65 -6.60 8.12
C SER A 246 -8.32 -5.12 8.21
N ARG A 247 -9.07 -4.36 9.03
CA ARG A 247 -8.81 -2.94 9.23
C ARG A 247 -7.53 -2.68 10.05
N GLN A 248 -6.91 -3.74 10.56
CA GLN A 248 -5.79 -3.65 11.49
C GLN A 248 -4.49 -3.86 10.71
N TYR A 249 -3.93 -2.73 10.27
CA TYR A 249 -2.67 -2.67 9.52
C TYR A 249 -1.55 -3.35 10.32
N GLU A 250 -1.43 -2.99 11.60
CA GLU A 250 -0.42 -3.44 12.54
C GLU A 250 -0.48 -4.97 12.70
N GLN A 251 -1.69 -5.51 12.90
CA GLN A 251 -1.93 -6.95 13.01
C GLN A 251 -1.52 -7.69 11.72
N THR A 252 -1.87 -7.13 10.56
CA THR A 252 -1.51 -7.72 9.26
C THR A 252 0.01 -7.68 9.02
N VAL A 253 0.68 -6.60 9.42
CA VAL A 253 2.14 -6.50 9.38
C VAL A 253 2.76 -7.54 10.31
N MET A 254 2.31 -7.66 11.56
CA MET A 254 2.82 -8.70 12.47
C MET A 254 2.60 -10.12 11.93
N ALA A 255 1.48 -10.36 11.25
CA ALA A 255 1.18 -11.62 10.58
C ALA A 255 2.17 -11.93 9.43
N ILE A 256 2.48 -10.93 8.60
CA ILE A 256 3.53 -11.00 7.56
C ILE A 256 4.87 -11.37 8.21
N LEU A 257 5.27 -10.65 9.26
CA LEU A 257 6.55 -10.86 9.95
C LEU A 257 6.67 -12.25 10.56
N ALA A 258 5.64 -12.70 11.28
CA ALA A 258 5.64 -14.02 11.90
C ALA A 258 5.73 -15.14 10.85
N PHE A 259 4.95 -15.05 9.77
CA PHE A 259 4.98 -16.08 8.75
C PHE A 259 6.31 -16.07 7.97
N ALA A 260 6.78 -14.91 7.51
CA ALA A 260 8.05 -14.80 6.79
C ALA A 260 9.28 -15.19 7.66
N CYS A 261 9.25 -14.88 8.96
CA CYS A 261 10.22 -15.42 9.92
C CYS A 261 10.14 -16.95 9.96
N SER A 262 8.95 -17.53 10.10
CA SER A 262 8.76 -18.99 10.23
C SER A 262 9.13 -19.78 8.97
N VAL A 263 9.09 -19.12 7.81
CA VAL A 263 9.63 -19.68 6.55
C VAL A 263 11.15 -19.87 6.64
N SER A 264 11.83 -19.07 7.46
CA SER A 264 13.29 -18.95 7.45
C SER A 264 13.98 -19.49 8.70
N LEU A 265 13.32 -19.39 9.86
CA LEU A 265 13.82 -19.77 11.19
C LEU A 265 12.83 -20.72 11.87
N SER A 266 13.25 -21.36 12.97
CA SER A 266 12.33 -22.21 13.75
C SER A 266 11.18 -21.38 14.32
N ILE A 267 10.00 -21.99 14.41
CA ILE A 267 8.80 -21.31 14.90
C ILE A 267 8.97 -20.77 16.33
N ASP A 268 9.75 -21.45 17.19
CA ASP A 268 10.04 -20.99 18.56
C ASP A 268 10.82 -19.66 18.58
N ILE A 269 11.78 -19.48 17.66
CA ILE A 269 12.52 -18.22 17.53
C ILE A 269 11.58 -17.12 17.06
N CYS A 270 10.72 -17.42 16.09
CA CYS A 270 9.77 -16.45 15.55
C CYS A 270 8.68 -16.06 16.53
N GLU A 271 8.22 -16.98 17.37
CA GLU A 271 7.31 -16.68 18.47
C GLU A 271 7.98 -15.76 19.49
N CYS A 272 9.21 -16.06 19.92
CA CYS A 272 9.94 -15.19 20.83
C CYS A 272 10.20 -13.79 20.25
N LEU A 273 10.61 -13.71 18.98
CA LEU A 273 10.92 -12.44 18.33
C LEU A 273 9.65 -11.64 18.04
N VAL A 274 8.66 -12.25 17.37
CA VAL A 274 7.49 -11.52 16.88
C VAL A 274 6.42 -11.41 17.96
N SER A 275 5.96 -12.53 18.54
CA SER A 275 4.87 -12.54 19.53
C SER A 275 5.30 -11.94 20.87
N GLU A 276 6.51 -12.23 21.34
CA GLU A 276 6.93 -11.79 22.69
C GLU A 276 7.68 -10.46 22.72
N THR A 277 8.25 -10.03 21.58
CA THR A 277 9.06 -8.80 21.55
C THR A 277 8.42 -7.69 20.73
N LEU A 278 8.04 -7.95 19.48
CA LEU A 278 7.55 -6.91 18.57
C LEU A 278 6.05 -6.63 18.73
N ALA A 279 5.22 -7.67 18.77
CA ALA A 279 3.77 -7.55 18.85
C ALA A 279 3.28 -6.75 20.08
N PRO A 280 3.85 -6.89 21.29
CA PRO A 280 3.42 -6.11 22.45
C PRO A 280 3.74 -4.61 22.34
N VAL A 281 4.63 -4.23 21.42
CA VAL A 281 4.95 -2.82 21.14
C VAL A 281 4.05 -2.26 20.04
N ALA A 282 3.59 -3.11 19.12
CA ALA A 282 2.89 -2.71 17.91
C ALA A 282 1.36 -2.88 17.97
N LEU A 283 0.85 -3.79 18.80
CA LEU A 283 -0.56 -4.17 18.85
C LEU A 283 -1.21 -3.71 20.16
N ASP A 284 -2.51 -3.37 20.10
CA ASP A 284 -3.29 -3.18 21.31
C ASP A 284 -3.56 -4.51 22.05
N ASP A 285 -4.09 -4.46 23.28
CA ASP A 285 -4.31 -5.65 24.11
C ASP A 285 -5.19 -6.71 23.42
N ARG A 286 -6.21 -6.27 22.66
CA ARG A 286 -7.15 -7.19 21.98
C ARG A 286 -6.47 -7.83 20.76
N GLU A 287 -5.78 -7.03 19.97
CA GLU A 287 -5.02 -7.49 18.81
C GLU A 287 -3.90 -8.44 19.22
N LEU A 288 -3.19 -8.13 20.31
CA LEU A 288 -2.16 -8.97 20.89
C LEU A 288 -2.72 -10.31 21.38
N GLU A 289 -3.88 -10.30 22.04
CA GLU A 289 -4.58 -11.51 22.46
C GLU A 289 -4.96 -12.38 21.24
N PHE A 290 -5.59 -11.80 20.21
CA PHE A 290 -5.89 -12.52 18.98
C PHE A 290 -4.62 -13.12 18.35
N PHE A 291 -3.56 -12.31 18.27
CA PHE A 291 -2.31 -12.72 17.64
C PHE A 291 -1.68 -13.92 18.35
N ARG A 292 -1.62 -13.88 19.69
CA ARG A 292 -1.06 -14.94 20.54
C ARG A 292 -1.92 -16.18 20.60
N GLU A 293 -3.23 -16.02 20.80
CA GLU A 293 -4.13 -17.12 21.13
C GLU A 293 -4.78 -17.77 19.90
N GLN A 294 -4.81 -17.06 18.76
CA GLN A 294 -5.47 -17.56 17.55
C GLN A 294 -4.50 -17.64 16.36
N TYR A 295 -3.83 -16.54 16.01
CA TYR A 295 -3.00 -16.50 14.81
C TYR A 295 -1.73 -17.34 14.92
N MET A 296 -0.92 -17.17 15.98
CA MET A 296 0.32 -17.93 16.18
C MET A 296 0.09 -19.46 16.28
N PRO A 297 -0.95 -19.97 16.97
CA PRO A 297 -1.31 -21.38 16.92
C PRO A 297 -1.70 -21.86 15.52
N ALA A 298 -2.48 -21.08 14.77
CA ALA A 298 -2.82 -21.42 13.38
C ALA A 298 -1.57 -21.44 12.48
N LEU A 299 -0.65 -20.50 12.68
CA LEU A 299 0.63 -20.45 11.98
C LEU A 299 1.50 -21.68 12.28
N LYS A 300 1.57 -22.13 13.54
CA LYS A 300 2.31 -23.37 13.91
C LYS A 300 1.84 -24.58 13.11
N VAL A 301 0.52 -24.73 12.95
CA VAL A 301 -0.08 -25.80 12.14
C VAL A 301 0.33 -25.66 10.67
N VAL A 302 0.28 -24.45 10.11
CA VAL A 302 0.71 -24.19 8.74
C VAL A 302 2.19 -24.50 8.52
N VAL A 303 3.06 -24.06 9.43
CA VAL A 303 4.52 -24.31 9.39
C VAL A 303 4.81 -25.81 9.35
N GLU A 304 4.13 -26.59 10.19
CA GLU A 304 4.28 -28.05 10.21
C GLU A 304 3.78 -28.68 8.90
N GLN A 305 2.59 -28.29 8.42
CA GLN A 305 1.99 -28.82 7.19
C GLN A 305 2.81 -28.51 5.94
N GLU A 306 3.41 -27.32 5.88
CA GLU A 306 4.26 -26.87 4.78
C GLU A 306 5.71 -27.37 4.90
N GLY A 307 6.04 -28.06 5.98
CA GLY A 307 7.38 -28.58 6.26
C GLY A 307 8.42 -27.46 6.37
N LEU A 308 8.08 -26.38 7.07
CA LEU A 308 8.95 -25.23 7.34
C LEU A 308 9.73 -25.42 8.65
N PRO A 309 10.86 -24.72 8.84
CA PRO A 309 11.48 -23.72 7.95
C PRO A 309 12.12 -24.32 6.69
N LEU A 310 12.47 -23.46 5.75
CA LEU A 310 13.29 -23.81 4.59
C LEU A 310 14.72 -24.19 5.01
N PRO A 311 15.45 -24.96 4.19
CA PRO A 311 16.88 -25.18 4.40
C PRO A 311 17.63 -23.85 4.49
N ALA A 312 18.64 -23.75 5.35
CA ALA A 312 19.37 -22.52 5.65
C ALA A 312 19.85 -21.74 4.41
N ARG A 313 20.25 -22.43 3.34
CA ARG A 313 20.68 -21.81 2.06
C ARG A 313 19.57 -20.98 1.38
N GLN A 314 18.31 -21.33 1.60
CA GLN A 314 17.15 -20.61 1.06
C GLN A 314 16.51 -19.71 2.13
N GLY A 315 16.39 -20.21 3.38
CA GLY A 315 15.77 -19.49 4.48
C GLY A 315 16.52 -18.24 4.91
N ILE A 316 17.85 -18.31 5.10
CA ILE A 316 18.63 -17.17 5.62
C ILE A 316 18.55 -15.93 4.71
N PRO A 317 18.72 -16.04 3.37
CA PRO A 317 18.53 -14.88 2.50
C PRO A 317 17.12 -14.28 2.59
N LEU A 318 16.07 -15.11 2.61
CA LEU A 318 14.69 -14.62 2.74
C LEU A 318 14.45 -13.95 4.09
N PHE A 319 15.06 -14.46 5.17
CA PHE A 319 15.02 -13.81 6.48
C PHE A 319 15.60 -12.41 6.43
N PHE A 320 16.82 -12.24 5.87
CA PHE A 320 17.45 -10.92 5.81
C PHE A 320 16.63 -9.94 4.97
N LYS A 321 16.08 -10.38 3.83
CA LYS A 321 15.20 -9.56 3.01
C LYS A 321 13.94 -9.13 3.76
N THR A 322 13.28 -10.09 4.42
CA THR A 322 12.11 -9.81 5.27
C THR A 322 12.46 -8.86 6.39
N PHE A 323 13.58 -9.10 7.07
CA PHE A 323 14.06 -8.25 8.17
C PHE A 323 14.35 -6.84 7.67
N GLY A 324 14.95 -6.67 6.49
CA GLY A 324 15.16 -5.38 5.84
C GLY A 324 13.84 -4.63 5.63
N THR A 325 12.84 -5.25 5.00
CA THR A 325 11.52 -4.61 4.80
C THR A 325 10.80 -4.34 6.13
N THR A 326 11.01 -5.19 7.14
CA THR A 326 10.48 -4.98 8.49
C THR A 326 11.07 -3.74 9.13
N VAL A 327 12.40 -3.59 9.07
CA VAL A 327 13.10 -2.42 9.59
C VAL A 327 12.61 -1.17 8.88
N ALA A 328 12.42 -1.22 7.56
CA ALA A 328 11.87 -0.10 6.79
C ALA A 328 10.45 0.29 7.25
N LEU A 329 9.55 -0.68 7.42
CA LEU A 329 8.18 -0.43 7.91
C LEU A 329 8.17 0.09 9.35
N LEU A 330 8.90 -0.53 10.27
CA LEU A 330 9.02 -0.06 11.66
C LEU A 330 9.63 1.34 11.73
N TRP A 331 10.63 1.61 10.89
CA TRP A 331 11.22 2.94 10.77
C TRP A 331 10.21 3.97 10.28
N SER A 332 9.36 3.63 9.31
CA SER A 332 8.28 4.52 8.87
C SER A 332 7.29 4.83 10.00
N VAL A 333 6.92 3.84 10.83
CA VAL A 333 5.95 3.98 11.93
C VAL A 333 6.44 4.96 13.01
N VAL A 334 7.75 5.11 13.20
CA VAL A 334 8.32 6.14 14.11
C VAL A 334 7.81 7.55 13.77
N PHE A 335 7.43 7.77 12.51
CA PHE A 335 6.99 9.07 12.00
C PHE A 335 5.47 9.20 11.84
N VAL A 336 4.67 8.19 12.18
CA VAL A 336 3.20 8.23 11.98
C VAL A 336 2.49 9.22 12.94
N GLU A 337 3.18 9.77 13.94
CA GLU A 337 2.71 10.73 14.96
C GLU A 337 1.64 10.21 15.94
N ILE A 338 0.87 9.19 15.56
CA ILE A 338 -0.17 8.58 16.40
C ILE A 338 0.28 7.19 16.86
N GLY A 339 0.34 6.96 18.18
CA GLY A 339 0.51 5.62 18.75
C GLY A 339 1.83 5.39 19.51
N LEU A 340 2.88 6.17 19.22
CA LEU A 340 4.11 6.17 20.02
C LEU A 340 4.09 7.34 20.99
N ASP A 341 3.63 7.12 22.23
CA ASP A 341 3.71 8.11 23.32
C ASP A 341 5.15 8.20 23.84
N ILE A 342 6.02 8.80 23.03
CA ILE A 342 7.41 9.09 23.38
C ILE A 342 7.58 10.61 23.33
N PRO A 343 7.23 11.35 24.40
CA PRO A 343 7.24 12.81 24.43
C PRO A 343 8.59 13.42 24.02
N GLU A 344 9.68 12.70 24.26
CA GLU A 344 11.03 13.12 23.88
C GLU A 344 11.19 13.27 22.37
N LEU A 345 10.52 12.44 21.56
CA LEU A 345 10.57 12.47 20.09
C LEU A 345 9.80 13.68 19.50
N TYR A 346 8.80 14.20 20.22
CA TYR A 346 8.02 15.36 19.79
C TYR A 346 8.47 16.67 20.43
N GLY A 347 9.50 16.61 21.29
CA GLY A 347 10.05 17.76 21.98
C GLY A 347 10.98 18.64 21.12
N PRO A 348 11.29 19.86 21.57
CA PRO A 348 12.20 20.78 20.87
C PRO A 348 13.65 20.27 20.78
N THR A 349 14.02 19.31 21.64
CA THR A 349 15.40 18.80 21.79
C THR A 349 15.73 17.69 20.80
N TRP A 350 14.79 16.77 20.56
CA TRP A 350 14.89 15.72 19.55
C TRP A 350 13.76 15.93 18.57
N ASN A 351 13.92 16.89 17.67
CA ASN A 351 12.96 17.07 16.59
C ASN A 351 13.00 15.79 15.74
N LEU A 352 11.97 14.95 15.78
CA LEU A 352 11.82 13.74 14.95
C LEU A 352 12.21 13.98 13.51
N THR A 353 11.86 15.15 12.99
CA THR A 353 12.24 15.63 11.68
C THR A 353 13.77 15.63 11.44
N LEU A 354 14.56 16.09 12.41
CA LEU A 354 16.02 16.06 12.34
C LEU A 354 16.54 14.63 12.43
N LEU A 355 15.98 13.81 13.34
CA LEU A 355 16.33 12.39 13.42
C LEU A 355 16.11 11.74 12.06
N GLY A 356 14.90 11.84 11.51
CA GLY A 356 14.53 11.32 10.19
C GLY A 356 15.47 11.79 9.08
N GLN A 357 15.82 13.07 9.01
CA GLN A 357 16.75 13.57 7.99
C GLN A 357 18.16 12.97 8.08
N PHE A 358 18.66 12.72 9.27
CA PHE A 358 20.02 12.22 9.46
C PHE A 358 20.10 10.70 9.43
N SER A 359 19.11 10.00 9.98
CA SER A 359 19.14 8.54 10.09
C SER A 359 18.44 7.82 8.95
N SER A 360 17.44 8.41 8.26
CA SER A 360 16.79 7.71 7.14
C SER A 360 17.77 7.28 6.07
N PRO A 361 18.74 8.11 5.59
CA PRO A 361 19.72 7.63 4.61
C PRO A 361 20.56 6.43 5.07
N VAL A 362 20.79 6.30 6.38
CA VAL A 362 21.51 5.15 6.94
C VAL A 362 20.61 3.92 7.02
N VAL A 363 19.36 4.11 7.44
CA VAL A 363 18.35 3.04 7.45
C VAL A 363 18.10 2.56 6.02
N ASP A 364 17.88 3.45 5.07
CA ASP A 364 17.67 3.16 3.65
C ASP A 364 18.84 2.37 3.07
N PHE A 365 20.08 2.74 3.42
CA PHE A 365 21.26 1.96 3.04
C PHE A 365 21.23 0.54 3.62
N ILE A 366 20.94 0.40 4.91
CA ILE A 366 20.84 -0.92 5.56
C ILE A 366 19.72 -1.75 4.92
N VAL A 367 18.56 -1.15 4.68
CA VAL A 367 17.40 -1.79 4.06
C VAL A 367 17.76 -2.25 2.65
N SER A 368 18.32 -1.39 1.81
CA SER A 368 18.71 -1.73 0.44
C SER A 368 19.71 -2.89 0.39
N GLU A 369 20.71 -2.89 1.28
CA GLU A 369 21.69 -4.00 1.36
C GLU A 369 21.06 -5.31 1.85
N LEU A 370 20.03 -5.23 2.72
CA LEU A 370 19.33 -6.40 3.24
C LEU A 370 18.30 -6.96 2.25
N THR A 371 17.56 -6.10 1.54
CA THR A 371 16.46 -6.48 0.66
C THR A 371 16.93 -6.88 -0.74
N ASP A 372 18.04 -6.32 -1.22
CA ASP A 372 18.54 -6.50 -2.58
C ASP A 372 17.46 -6.18 -3.65
N VAL A 373 16.51 -5.30 -3.30
CA VAL A 373 15.46 -4.85 -4.21
C VAL A 373 16.05 -3.76 -5.11
N PRO A 374 15.97 -3.89 -6.44
CA PRO A 374 16.50 -2.88 -7.34
C PRO A 374 15.86 -1.51 -7.11
N GLU A 375 16.70 -0.48 -7.02
CA GLU A 375 16.26 0.91 -7.05
C GLU A 375 15.80 1.27 -8.47
N THR A 376 14.50 1.13 -8.74
CA THR A 376 13.91 1.39 -10.06
C THR A 376 13.61 2.88 -10.31
N ASP A 377 13.59 3.72 -9.28
CA ASP A 377 13.29 5.16 -9.42
C ASP A 377 14.03 5.98 -8.34
N ARG A 378 15.28 6.40 -8.62
CA ARG A 378 16.06 7.33 -7.77
C ARG A 378 15.55 8.77 -7.91
N LEU A 379 14.27 9.01 -7.68
CA LEU A 379 13.77 10.37 -7.62
C LEU A 379 14.20 10.99 -6.29
N LYS A 380 15.09 11.99 -6.37
CA LYS A 380 15.51 12.77 -5.20
C LYS A 380 14.33 13.49 -4.52
N GLU A 381 13.26 13.74 -5.28
CA GLU A 381 12.04 14.41 -4.87
C GLU A 381 10.82 13.56 -5.25
N LEU A 382 10.25 12.87 -4.26
CA LEU A 382 9.10 11.98 -4.44
C LEU A 382 7.78 12.73 -4.66
N TYR A 383 7.70 14.00 -4.27
CA TYR A 383 6.54 14.86 -4.50
C TYR A 383 6.94 16.33 -4.44
N PRO A 384 6.10 17.26 -4.94
CA PRO A 384 6.43 18.67 -4.91
C PRO A 384 6.57 19.19 -3.48
N GLY A 385 7.69 19.83 -3.17
CA GLY A 385 7.97 20.32 -1.83
C GLY A 385 8.55 19.30 -0.84
N ALA A 386 8.97 18.10 -1.29
CA ALA A 386 9.56 17.08 -0.43
C ALA A 386 10.71 17.61 0.46
N SER A 387 11.61 18.44 -0.08
CA SER A 387 12.69 19.03 0.72
C SER A 387 12.20 19.94 1.85
N PHE A 388 11.06 20.59 1.67
CA PHE A 388 10.42 21.42 2.68
C PHE A 388 9.66 20.54 3.69
N CYS A 389 8.83 19.61 3.21
CA CYS A 389 7.96 18.81 4.07
C CYS A 389 8.71 17.80 4.93
N ARG A 390 9.79 17.19 4.44
CA ARG A 390 10.72 16.40 5.28
C ARG A 390 11.28 17.19 6.47
N ARG A 391 11.26 18.53 6.42
CA ARG A 391 11.71 19.44 7.47
C ARG A 391 10.59 20.01 8.34
N ASP A 392 9.36 19.97 7.87
CA ASP A 392 8.23 20.64 8.51
C ASP A 392 7.24 19.66 9.15
N SER A 393 7.28 18.39 8.74
CA SER A 393 6.32 17.37 9.15
C SER A 393 6.98 15.98 9.24
N PRO A 394 7.09 15.40 10.44
CA PRO A 394 7.43 13.99 10.62
C PRO A 394 6.48 13.08 9.83
N HIS A 395 5.16 13.32 9.89
CA HIS A 395 4.20 12.48 9.19
C HIS A 395 4.35 12.50 7.65
N ALA A 396 4.88 13.58 7.07
CA ALA A 396 5.27 13.57 5.67
C ALA A 396 6.42 12.59 5.37
N LEU A 397 7.37 12.39 6.30
CA LEU A 397 8.39 11.33 6.18
C LEU A 397 7.77 9.94 6.29
N TRP A 398 6.73 9.74 7.10
CA TRP A 398 6.01 8.47 7.15
C TRP A 398 5.45 8.10 5.78
N HIS A 399 4.77 9.01 5.07
CA HIS A 399 4.26 8.74 3.71
C HIS A 399 5.36 8.34 2.72
N GLU A 400 6.51 9.01 2.76
CA GLU A 400 7.65 8.68 1.89
C GLU A 400 8.21 7.30 2.17
N LEU A 401 8.58 7.05 3.44
CA LEU A 401 9.22 5.81 3.86
C LEU A 401 8.28 4.63 3.75
N SER A 402 6.99 4.81 4.06
CA SER A 402 5.98 3.76 3.90
C SER A 402 5.73 3.44 2.42
N ALA A 403 5.62 4.44 1.53
CA ALA A 403 5.46 4.20 0.10
C ALA A 403 6.61 3.36 -0.48
N GLU A 404 7.85 3.64 -0.06
CA GLU A 404 9.02 2.86 -0.47
C GLU A 404 9.03 1.46 0.16
N ALA A 405 8.84 1.36 1.48
CA ALA A 405 8.84 0.11 2.22
C ALA A 405 7.74 -0.86 1.75
N ILE A 406 6.57 -0.34 1.38
CA ILE A 406 5.46 -1.15 0.86
C ILE A 406 5.84 -1.80 -0.47
N PHE A 407 6.46 -1.07 -1.40
CA PHE A 407 6.91 -1.67 -2.66
C PHE A 407 7.92 -2.79 -2.41
N GLU A 408 8.91 -2.56 -1.55
CA GLU A 408 9.90 -3.58 -1.21
C GLU A 408 9.27 -4.79 -0.53
N THR A 409 8.29 -4.55 0.35
CA THR A 409 7.51 -5.60 0.98
C THR A 409 6.83 -6.46 -0.09
N TYR A 410 6.17 -5.88 -1.09
CA TYR A 410 5.56 -6.66 -2.18
C TYR A 410 6.56 -7.52 -2.93
N VAL A 411 7.74 -6.98 -3.26
CA VAL A 411 8.78 -7.75 -3.97
C VAL A 411 9.29 -8.92 -3.12
N VAL A 412 9.55 -8.69 -1.83
CA VAL A 412 10.03 -9.75 -0.92
C VAL A 412 8.95 -10.80 -0.67
N MET A 413 7.68 -10.40 -0.50
CA MET A 413 6.57 -11.34 -0.32
C MET A 413 6.37 -12.20 -1.57
N ASP A 414 6.46 -11.61 -2.76
CA ASP A 414 6.41 -12.34 -4.04
C ASP A 414 7.59 -13.31 -4.20
N GLU A 415 8.79 -12.93 -3.75
CA GLU A 415 9.95 -13.81 -3.73
C GLU A 415 9.77 -15.02 -2.80
N ILE A 416 9.26 -14.80 -1.58
CA ILE A 416 8.95 -15.90 -0.64
C ILE A 416 7.92 -16.84 -1.29
N ASN A 417 6.83 -16.29 -1.83
CA ASN A 417 5.78 -17.04 -2.51
C ASN A 417 6.34 -17.88 -3.68
N ARG A 418 7.23 -17.29 -4.49
CA ARG A 418 7.94 -17.97 -5.59
C ARG A 418 8.80 -19.13 -5.09
N VAL A 419 9.55 -18.96 -4.01
CA VAL A 419 10.39 -20.02 -3.43
C VAL A 419 9.53 -21.17 -2.91
N LEU A 420 8.47 -20.86 -2.16
CA LEU A 420 7.53 -21.86 -1.63
C LEU A 420 6.82 -22.63 -2.76
N THR A 421 6.36 -21.93 -3.80
CA THR A 421 5.72 -22.57 -4.97
C THR A 421 6.66 -23.53 -5.68
N LYS A 422 7.89 -23.08 -6.01
CA LYS A 422 8.90 -23.91 -6.68
C LYS A 422 9.28 -25.14 -5.83
N ARG A 423 9.32 -25.01 -4.50
CA ARG A 423 9.56 -26.14 -3.60
C ARG A 423 8.47 -27.20 -3.73
N LYS A 424 7.19 -26.79 -3.77
CA LYS A 424 6.06 -27.71 -3.94
C LYS A 424 6.10 -28.42 -5.29
N GLU A 425 6.46 -27.71 -6.35
CA GLU A 425 6.61 -28.27 -7.70
C GLU A 425 7.78 -29.25 -7.78
N GLY A 426 8.94 -28.87 -7.24
CA GLY A 426 10.14 -29.72 -7.20
C GLY A 426 9.94 -30.99 -6.36
N GLY A 427 9.22 -30.91 -5.24
CA GLY A 427 8.84 -32.08 -4.44
C GLY A 427 7.96 -33.06 -5.21
N LYS A 428 7.02 -32.57 -6.01
CA LYS A 428 6.19 -33.41 -6.89
C LYS A 428 7.02 -34.04 -8.01
N GLN A 429 7.94 -33.28 -8.60
CA GLN A 429 8.80 -33.79 -9.67
C GLN A 429 9.77 -34.86 -9.14
N GLY A 430 10.42 -34.63 -8.01
CA GLY A 430 11.29 -35.61 -7.36
C GLY A 430 10.54 -36.88 -6.91
N LEU A 431 9.30 -36.73 -6.43
CA LEU A 431 8.43 -37.87 -6.10
C LEU A 431 8.03 -38.65 -7.36
N MET A 432 7.66 -37.97 -8.44
CA MET A 432 7.33 -38.60 -9.73
C MET A 432 8.53 -39.36 -10.30
N GLU A 433 9.74 -38.77 -10.28
CA GLU A 433 10.97 -39.44 -10.71
C GLU A 433 11.28 -40.69 -9.86
N THR A 434 11.08 -40.61 -8.55
CA THR A 434 11.25 -41.74 -7.62
C THR A 434 10.24 -42.85 -7.89
N LEU A 435 8.96 -42.51 -8.08
CA LEU A 435 7.90 -43.47 -8.42
C LEU A 435 8.16 -44.11 -9.79
N GLN A 436 8.56 -43.33 -10.79
CA GLN A 436 8.91 -43.83 -12.13
C GLN A 436 10.08 -44.82 -12.06
N SER A 437 11.11 -44.51 -11.27
CA SER A 437 12.25 -45.40 -11.02
C SER A 437 11.84 -46.70 -10.33
N ALA A 438 10.99 -46.62 -9.30
CA ALA A 438 10.44 -47.79 -8.61
C ALA A 438 9.58 -48.68 -9.54
N PHE A 439 8.71 -48.09 -10.36
CA PHE A 439 7.90 -48.81 -11.34
C PHE A 439 8.76 -49.51 -12.42
N ASN A 440 9.83 -48.86 -12.88
CA ASN A 440 10.75 -49.46 -13.84
C ASN A 440 11.54 -50.63 -13.21
N SER A 441 11.92 -50.53 -11.94
CA SER A 441 12.56 -51.63 -11.20
C SER A 441 11.65 -52.85 -11.06
N ILE A 442 10.36 -52.66 -10.75
CA ILE A 442 9.37 -53.75 -10.67
C ILE A 442 9.13 -54.40 -12.04
N ARG A 443 9.04 -53.62 -13.12
CA ARG A 443 8.88 -54.16 -14.48
C ARG A 443 10.11 -54.92 -14.98
N GLY A 444 11.31 -54.56 -14.53
CA GLY A 444 12.55 -55.26 -14.84
C GLY A 444 12.65 -56.63 -14.17
N ALA A 445 12.15 -56.76 -12.94
CA ALA A 445 12.21 -58.01 -12.16
C ALA A 445 11.25 -59.12 -12.66
N GLY A 446 10.23 -58.78 -13.45
CA GLY A 446 9.27 -59.75 -14.01
C GLY A 446 9.65 -60.37 -15.36
N ARG A 447 10.89 -60.17 -15.84
CA ARG A 447 11.38 -60.73 -17.13
C ARG A 447 12.47 -61.79 -16.97
N HIS A 448 12.53 -62.45 -15.81
CA HIS A 448 13.41 -63.61 -15.59
C HIS A 448 12.61 -64.89 -15.39
#